data_AF-A0A9P3L8M5-F1
#
_entry.id   AF-A0A9P3L8M5-F1
#
_cell.length_a   1.000
_cell.length_b   1.000
_cell.length_c   1.000
_cell.angle_alpha   90.00
_cell.angle_beta   90.00
_cell.angle_gamma   90.00
#
_symmetry.space_group_name_H-M   'P 1'
#
loop_
_entity.id
_entity.type
_entity.pdbx_description
1 polymer ?
#
loop_
_entity_poly.entity_id
_entity_poly.type
_entity_poly.pdbx_seq_one_letter_code
_entity_poly.pdbx_strand_id
1 'polypeptide(L)'
;MGWFGTDSEEYNAYQQVQNAPHKSSISHELIAAAASYEAAKAYENHCERNGQPQSHEKAKEILAGLSGAFIDHIVETKGLDFVDKEKAKRHAHERTTGAYDATNSNNY
;
A
#
# COMPACT_ATOMS: atom_id res chain seq x y z
N MET A 1 7.32 13.43 -7.38
CA MET A 1 6.32 13.56 -6.30
C MET A 1 5.54 12.25 -6.34
N GLY A 2 5.73 11.39 -5.35
CA GLY A 2 5.04 10.11 -5.31
C GLY A 2 3.56 10.25 -5.04
N TRP A 3 2.79 9.20 -5.35
CA TRP A 3 1.32 9.22 -5.25
C TRP A 3 0.82 9.58 -3.85
N PHE A 4 1.62 9.27 -2.84
CA PHE A 4 1.41 9.69 -1.46
C PHE A 4 2.58 10.57 -1.04
N GLY A 5 2.29 11.80 -0.59
CA GLY A 5 3.30 12.71 -0.06
C GLY A 5 3.92 12.17 1.23
N THR A 6 5.14 12.59 1.54
CA THR A 6 5.81 12.27 2.82
C THR A 6 5.13 12.88 4.05
N ASP A 7 4.11 13.71 3.87
CA ASP A 7 3.28 14.28 4.95
C ASP A 7 1.93 13.56 5.08
N SER A 8 1.65 12.53 4.26
CA SER A 8 0.33 11.89 4.22
C SER A 8 0.12 10.93 5.40
N GLU A 9 -1.15 10.63 5.68
CA GLU A 9 -1.53 9.66 6.71
C GLU A 9 -0.94 8.27 6.43
N GLU A 10 -0.78 7.90 5.16
CA GLU A 10 -0.17 6.64 4.73
C GLU A 10 1.31 6.55 5.10
N TYR A 11 2.06 7.65 4.99
CA TYR A 11 3.47 7.69 5.42
C TYR A 11 3.59 7.54 6.94
N ASN A 12 2.75 8.26 7.70
CA ASN A 12 2.71 8.15 9.15
C ASN A 12 2.29 6.75 9.60
N ALA A 13 1.31 6.15 8.92
CA ALA A 13 0.89 4.78 9.15
C ALA A 13 2.03 3.79 8.86
N TYR A 14 2.74 3.94 7.74
CA TYR A 14 3.91 3.14 7.41
C TYR A 14 4.96 3.17 8.52
N GLN A 15 5.31 4.37 9.00
CA GLN A 15 6.26 4.50 10.11
C GLN A 15 5.74 3.86 11.39
N GLN A 16 4.46 4.01 11.71
CA GLN A 16 3.86 3.40 12.89
C GLN A 16 3.87 1.86 12.80
N VAL A 17 3.45 1.27 11.68
CA VAL A 17 3.48 -0.19 11.49
C VAL A 17 4.90 -0.74 11.59
N GLN A 18 5.86 -0.06 10.97
CA GLN A 18 7.25 -0.50 10.95
C GLN A 18 7.87 -0.48 12.35
N ASN A 19 7.63 0.60 13.10
CA ASN A 19 8.16 0.79 14.45
C ASN A 19 7.32 0.13 15.56
N ALA A 20 6.12 -0.36 15.25
CA ALA A 20 5.25 -0.99 16.23
C ALA A 20 5.89 -2.27 16.81
N PRO A 21 5.79 -2.52 18.13
CA PRO A 21 6.30 -3.73 18.74
C PRO A 21 5.51 -4.98 18.28
N HIS A 22 6.12 -6.16 18.42
CA HIS A 22 5.47 -7.45 18.17
C HIS A 22 4.26 -7.61 19.12
N LYS A 23 3.09 -8.01 18.61
CA LYS A 23 1.78 -8.02 19.32
C LYS A 23 1.14 -6.67 19.61
N SER A 24 1.58 -5.59 18.95
CA SER A 24 0.83 -4.33 19.03
C SER A 24 -0.51 -4.48 18.34
N SER A 25 -1.61 -4.03 18.97
CA SER A 25 -2.92 -3.94 18.32
C SER A 25 -2.90 -2.82 17.29
N ILE A 26 -2.54 -3.16 16.06
CA ILE A 26 -2.54 -2.25 14.93
C ILE A 26 -3.86 -2.43 14.17
N SER A 27 -4.57 -1.34 13.89
CA SER A 27 -5.81 -1.40 13.11
C SER A 27 -5.56 -1.81 11.66
N HIS A 28 -6.46 -2.58 11.05
CA HIS A 28 -6.37 -2.95 9.63
C HIS A 28 -6.33 -1.74 8.70
N GLU A 29 -6.97 -0.63 9.04
CA GLU A 29 -6.89 0.61 8.26
C GLU A 29 -5.47 1.21 8.26
N LEU A 30 -4.79 1.13 9.40
CA LEU A 30 -3.42 1.61 9.54
C LEU A 30 -2.46 0.73 8.75
N ILE A 31 -2.67 -0.58 8.77
CA ILE A 31 -1.92 -1.53 7.93
C ILE A 31 -2.23 -1.30 6.46
N ALA A 32 -3.48 -1.07 6.09
CA ALA A 32 -3.88 -0.78 4.72
C ALA A 32 -3.23 0.50 4.19
N ALA A 33 -3.18 1.55 5.02
CA ALA A 33 -2.54 2.81 4.69
C ALA A 33 -1.02 2.61 4.51
N ALA A 34 -0.36 1.91 5.44
CA ALA A 34 1.05 1.55 5.33
C ALA A 34 1.36 0.73 4.07
N ALA A 35 0.54 -0.29 3.78
CA ALA A 35 0.66 -1.14 2.61
C ALA A 35 0.47 -0.37 1.31
N SER A 36 -0.44 0.61 1.30
CA SER A 36 -0.68 1.49 0.15
C SER A 36 0.53 2.37 -0.17
N TYR A 37 1.15 2.93 0.87
CA TYR A 37 2.37 3.73 0.74
C TYR A 37 3.53 2.90 0.17
N GLU A 38 3.77 1.72 0.74
CA GLU A 38 4.84 0.85 0.27
C GLU A 38 4.60 0.35 -1.15
N ALA A 39 3.36 -0.04 -1.46
CA ALA A 39 2.98 -0.47 -2.81
C ALA A 39 3.18 0.64 -3.83
N ALA A 40 2.75 1.88 -3.54
CA ALA A 40 2.97 3.02 -4.42
C ALA A 40 4.47 3.30 -4.61
N LYS A 41 5.25 3.31 -3.54
CA LYS A 41 6.70 3.56 -3.62
C LYS A 41 7.43 2.47 -4.41
N ALA A 42 7.09 1.21 -4.21
CA ALA A 42 7.67 0.10 -4.96
C ALA A 42 7.22 0.11 -6.43
N TYR A 43 5.99 0.52 -6.71
CA TYR A 43 5.48 0.74 -8.06
C TYR A 43 6.20 1.89 -8.78
N GLU A 44 6.45 3.01 -8.11
CA GLU A 44 7.24 4.11 -8.66
C GLU A 44 8.65 3.65 -9.01
N ASN A 45 9.32 2.95 -8.09
CA ASN A 45 10.65 2.38 -8.34
C ASN A 45 10.63 1.39 -9.52
N HIS A 46 9.57 0.57 -9.62
CA HIS A 46 9.35 -0.29 -10.78
C HIS A 46 9.25 0.50 -12.08
N CYS A 47 8.51 1.62 -12.08
CA CYS A 47 8.36 2.50 -13.23
C CYS A 47 9.66 3.23 -13.59
N GLU A 48 10.44 3.66 -12.60
CA GLU A 48 11.75 4.29 -12.82
C GLU A 48 12.75 3.31 -13.45
N ARG A 49 12.70 2.02 -13.07
CA ARG A 49 13.63 0.99 -13.55
C ARG A 49 13.21 0.31 -14.84
N ASN A 50 11.92 0.05 -15.03
CA ASN A 50 11.39 -0.75 -16.14
C ASN A 50 10.49 0.05 -17.10
N GLY A 51 10.21 1.32 -16.79
CA GLY A 51 9.19 2.11 -17.46
C GLY A 51 7.79 1.87 -16.90
N GLN A 52 6.85 2.77 -17.24
CA GLN A 52 5.45 2.61 -16.84
C GLN A 52 4.86 1.32 -17.41
N PRO A 53 4.04 0.59 -16.64
CA PRO A 53 3.37 -0.60 -17.15
C PRO A 53 2.46 -0.25 -18.32
N GLN A 54 2.33 -1.21 -19.25
CA GLN A 54 1.58 -1.02 -20.49
C GLN A 54 0.07 -0.80 -20.30
N SER A 55 -0.47 -1.06 -19.11
CA SER A 55 -1.91 -0.98 -18.87
C SER A 55 -2.23 -0.65 -17.42
N HIS A 56 -3.33 0.09 -17.25
CA HIS A 56 -3.88 0.48 -15.96
C HIS A 56 -4.22 -0.76 -15.09
N GLU A 57 -4.69 -1.84 -15.70
CA GLU A 57 -4.92 -3.13 -15.02
C GLU A 57 -3.62 -3.74 -14.48
N LYS A 58 -2.55 -3.69 -15.27
CA LYS A 58 -1.23 -4.21 -14.86
C LYS A 58 -0.67 -3.44 -13.67
N ALA A 59 -0.88 -2.12 -13.65
CA ALA A 59 -0.53 -1.30 -12.50
C ALA A 59 -1.28 -1.74 -11.24
N LYS A 60 -2.60 -1.95 -11.33
CA LYS A 60 -3.42 -2.45 -10.22
C LYS A 60 -2.97 -3.81 -9.73
N GLU A 61 -2.65 -4.74 -10.63
CA GLU A 61 -2.13 -6.06 -10.26
C GLU A 61 -0.82 -5.95 -9.47
N ILE A 62 0.11 -5.11 -9.92
CA ILE A 62 1.40 -4.90 -9.24
C ILE A 62 1.16 -4.31 -7.84
N LEU A 63 0.32 -3.28 -7.73
CA LEU A 63 -0.02 -2.65 -6.46
C LEU A 63 -0.71 -3.61 -5.50
N ALA A 64 -1.64 -4.43 -5.99
CA ALA A 64 -2.33 -5.45 -5.20
C ALA A 64 -1.36 -6.53 -4.70
N GLY A 65 -0.41 -6.94 -5.56
CA GLY A 65 0.65 -7.87 -5.17
C GLY A 65 1.57 -7.31 -4.09
N LEU A 66 2.03 -6.07 -4.28
CA LEU A 66 2.93 -5.39 -3.33
C LEU A 66 2.25 -5.14 -1.98
N SER A 67 1.06 -4.57 -2.00
CA SER A 67 0.28 -4.33 -0.77
C SER A 67 -0.09 -5.64 -0.08
N GLY A 68 -0.50 -6.66 -0.84
CA GLY A 68 -0.79 -8.00 -0.34
C GLY A 68 0.39 -8.63 0.39
N ALA A 69 1.58 -8.59 -0.21
CA ALA A 69 2.81 -9.13 0.37
C ALA A 69 3.23 -8.38 1.64
N PHE A 70 3.11 -7.06 1.67
CA PHE A 70 3.39 -6.28 2.87
C PHE A 70 2.42 -6.62 4.01
N ILE A 71 1.12 -6.68 3.71
CA ILE A 71 0.10 -7.03 4.72
C ILE A 71 0.36 -8.43 5.27
N ASP A 72 0.67 -9.40 4.40
CA ASP A 72 1.04 -10.74 4.81
C ASP A 72 2.21 -10.73 5.80
N HIS A 73 3.30 -10.02 5.46
CA HIS A 73 4.46 -9.87 6.33
C HIS A 73 4.11 -9.20 7.68
N ILE A 74 3.28 -8.16 7.68
CA ILE A 74 2.86 -7.48 8.92
C ILE A 74 1.98 -8.38 9.77
N VAL A 75 1.07 -9.13 9.17
CA VAL A 75 0.19 -10.07 9.88
C VAL A 75 1.02 -11.19 10.51
N GLU A 76 1.98 -11.75 9.78
CA GLU A 76 2.90 -12.79 10.27
C GLU A 76 3.83 -12.28 11.38
N THR A 77 4.36 -11.06 11.24
CA THR A 77 5.35 -10.51 12.20
C THR A 77 4.73 -9.84 13.41
N LYS A 78 3.52 -9.30 13.31
CA LYS A 78 2.84 -8.59 14.41
C LYS A 78 1.73 -9.42 15.06
N GLY A 79 1.29 -10.52 14.42
CA GLY A 79 0.31 -11.45 14.96
C GLY A 79 -1.14 -10.95 14.87
N LEU A 80 -1.53 -10.44 13.70
CA LEU A 80 -2.92 -10.02 13.44
C LEU A 80 -3.82 -11.18 13.03
N ASP A 81 -5.13 -11.00 13.24
CA ASP A 81 -6.12 -11.98 12.80
C ASP A 81 -6.27 -12.02 11.26
N PHE A 82 -6.60 -13.19 10.73
CA PHE A 82 -6.81 -13.39 9.30
C PHE A 82 -7.94 -12.51 8.74
N VAL A 83 -8.94 -12.17 9.56
CA VAL A 83 -10.03 -11.26 9.17
C VAL A 83 -9.53 -9.84 8.96
N ASP A 84 -8.59 -9.36 9.78
CA ASP A 84 -7.96 -8.05 9.61
C ASP A 84 -7.08 -8.00 8.36
N LYS A 85 -6.44 -9.12 7.99
CA LYS A 85 -5.65 -9.25 6.76
C LYS A 85 -6.49 -9.00 5.51
N GLU A 86 -7.64 -9.65 5.36
CA GLU A 86 -8.48 -9.47 4.17
C GLU A 86 -9.05 -8.04 4.06
N LYS A 87 -9.49 -7.47 5.19
CA LYS A 87 -9.95 -6.07 5.24
C LYS A 87 -8.82 -5.11 4.88
N ALA A 88 -7.62 -5.33 5.42
CA ALA A 88 -6.45 -4.52 5.09
C ALA A 88 -6.11 -4.60 3.60
N LYS A 89 -6.19 -5.79 2.99
CA LYS A 89 -5.93 -5.97 1.55
C LYS A 89 -6.94 -5.20 0.70
N ARG A 90 -8.22 -5.30 1.06
CA ARG A 90 -9.28 -4.57 0.36
C ARG A 90 -9.11 -3.06 0.45
N HIS A 91 -8.88 -2.52 1.66
CA HIS A 91 -8.68 -1.10 1.83
C HIS A 91 -7.39 -0.60 1.19
N ALA A 92 -6.31 -1.38 1.23
CA ALA A 92 -5.07 -1.01 0.56
C ALA A 92 -5.27 -0.93 -0.95
N HIS A 93 -6.00 -1.90 -1.52
CA HIS A 93 -6.35 -1.91 -2.94
C HIS A 93 -7.23 -0.73 -3.33
N GLU A 94 -8.25 -0.40 -2.54
CA GLU A 94 -9.12 0.76 -2.77
C GLU A 94 -8.32 2.08 -2.74
N ARG A 95 -7.45 2.26 -1.74
CA ARG A 95 -6.60 3.46 -1.62
C ARG A 95 -5.59 3.59 -2.76
N THR A 96 -4.87 2.53 -3.09
CA THR A 96 -3.89 2.57 -4.21
C THR A 96 -4.56 2.75 -5.55
N THR A 97 -5.70 2.08 -5.78
CA THR A 97 -6.48 2.24 -7.02
C THR A 97 -7.01 3.66 -7.14
N GLY A 98 -7.61 4.21 -6.08
CA GLY A 98 -8.11 5.58 -6.09
C GLY A 98 -7.00 6.61 -6.28
N ALA A 99 -5.84 6.43 -5.63
CA ALA A 99 -4.70 7.32 -5.79
C ALA A 99 -4.13 7.26 -7.22
N TYR A 100 -4.01 6.07 -7.80
CA TYR A 100 -3.55 5.88 -9.18
C TYR A 100 -4.52 6.49 -10.20
N ASP A 101 -5.82 6.25 -10.02
CA ASP A 101 -6.86 6.79 -10.89
C ASP A 101 -6.88 8.32 -10.83
N ALA A 102 -6.75 8.90 -9.64
CA ALA A 102 -6.60 10.34 -9.45
C ALA A 102 -5.35 10.90 -10.14
N THR A 103 -4.21 10.20 -10.09
CA THR A 103 -2.99 10.67 -10.79
C THR A 103 -3.13 10.58 -12.30
N ASN A 104 -3.76 9.51 -12.80
CA ASN A 104 -3.94 9.30 -14.23
C ASN A 104 -5.03 10.21 -14.82
N SER A 105 -6.09 10.51 -14.07
CA SER A 105 -7.17 11.41 -14.48
C SER A 105 -6.74 12.88 -14.55
N ASN A 106 -5.73 13.32 -13.79
CA ASN A 106 -5.19 14.68 -13.87
C ASN A 106 -4.33 14.93 -15.13
N ASN A 107 -4.13 13.91 -15.97
CA ASN A 107 -3.38 13.99 -17.23
C ASN A 107 -4.27 14.10 -18.48
N TYR A 108 -5.57 14.36 -18.32
CA TYR A 108 -6.55 14.59 -19.40
C TYR A 108 -7.17 15.99 -19.35
#